data_AF-A0A644YG54-F1
#
_entry.id   AF-A0A644YG54-F1
#
_cell.length_a   1.000
_cell.length_b   1.000
_cell.length_c   1.000
_cell.angle_alpha   90.00
_cell.angle_beta   90.00
_cell.angle_gamma   90.00
#
_symmetry.space_group_name_H-M   'P 1'
#
loop_
_entity.id
_entity.type
_entity.pdbx_description
1 polymer ?
#
loop_
_entity_poly.entity_id
_entity_poly.type
_entity_poly.pdbx_seq_one_letter_code
_entity_poly.pdbx_strand_id
1 'polypeptide(L)'
;MMSLEGRKALLGERQKLIEEAFDAAAAKLAAMVEVPAAYVKTLEALAGGAAPDSTLLLAKADYEKVGKELAKATGLAVEPADLPRGGLVVRKGEVEINLTFAALLRQYREELEHDVAAALFN
;
A
#
# COMPACT_ATOMS: atom_id res chain seq x y z
N MET A 1 -38.74 9.68 11.12
CA MET A 1 -37.60 9.12 11.87
C MET A 1 -36.98 8.04 11.01
N MET A 2 -35.70 8.16 10.64
CA MET A 2 -35.01 7.12 9.86
C MET A 2 -34.60 6.01 10.84
N SER A 3 -35.23 4.84 10.74
CA SER A 3 -35.00 3.70 11.62
C SER A 3 -33.53 3.28 11.61
N LEU A 4 -33.04 2.72 12.72
CA LEU A 4 -31.66 2.22 12.89
C LEU A 4 -31.20 1.30 11.73
N GLU A 5 -32.14 0.60 11.10
CA GLU A 5 -31.93 -0.27 9.95
C GLU A 5 -31.57 0.48 8.66
N GLY A 6 -32.14 1.66 8.42
CA GLY A 6 -31.81 2.50 7.25
C GLY A 6 -30.40 3.11 7.33
N ARG A 7 -29.91 3.39 8.54
CA ARG A 7 -28.52 3.80 8.78
C ARG A 7 -27.54 2.64 8.61
N LYS A 8 -27.89 1.44 9.09
CA LYS A 8 -27.08 0.22 8.87
C LYS A 8 -26.95 -0.15 7.40
N ALA A 9 -28.04 -0.08 6.63
CA ALA A 9 -28.03 -0.37 5.20
C ALA A 9 -27.18 0.63 4.42
N LEU A 10 -27.33 1.93 4.69
CA LEU A 10 -26.54 2.97 4.04
C LEU A 10 -25.04 2.89 4.37
N LEU A 11 -24.70 2.52 5.62
CA LEU A 11 -23.32 2.26 6.03
C LEU A 11 -22.74 1.02 5.31
N GLY A 12 -23.53 -0.04 5.16
CA GLY A 12 -23.13 -1.24 4.44
C GLY A 12 -22.91 -1.01 2.94
N GLU A 13 -23.77 -0.24 2.29
CA GLU A 13 -23.62 0.13 0.86
C GLU A 13 -22.38 1.01 0.65
N ARG A 14 -22.11 1.94 1.58
CA ARG A 14 -20.91 2.80 1.55
C ARG A 14 -19.64 1.99 1.78
N GLN A 15 -19.66 1.07 2.75
CA GLN A 15 -18.54 0.16 2.96
C GLN A 15 -18.29 -0.70 1.72
N LYS A 16 -19.33 -1.23 1.05
CA LYS A 16 -19.16 -1.95 -0.21
C LYS A 16 -18.51 -1.13 -1.32
N LEU A 17 -18.93 0.13 -1.50
CA LEU A 17 -18.33 1.00 -2.53
C LEU A 17 -16.88 1.34 -2.21
N ILE A 18 -16.56 1.52 -0.93
CA ILE A 18 -15.18 1.66 -0.47
C ILE A 18 -14.42 0.37 -0.74
N GLU A 19 -14.95 -0.80 -0.37
CA GLU A 19 -14.31 -2.08 -0.65
C GLU A 19 -14.06 -2.29 -2.14
N GLU A 20 -15.04 -2.05 -3.01
CA GLU A 20 -14.87 -2.15 -4.46
C GLU A 20 -13.83 -1.18 -5.02
N ALA A 21 -13.78 0.06 -4.52
CA ALA A 21 -12.77 1.03 -4.93
C ALA A 21 -11.36 0.61 -4.49
N PHE A 22 -11.23 0.06 -3.28
CA PHE A 22 -9.97 -0.44 -2.74
C PHE A 22 -9.54 -1.74 -3.41
N ASP A 23 -10.45 -2.64 -3.73
CA ASP A 23 -10.20 -3.85 -4.53
C ASP A 23 -9.77 -3.48 -5.96
N ALA A 24 -10.44 -2.50 -6.58
CA ALA A 24 -10.04 -1.98 -7.89
C ALA A 24 -8.65 -1.30 -7.84
N ALA A 25 -8.33 -0.58 -6.76
CA ALA A 25 -7.01 -0.01 -6.55
C ALA A 25 -5.95 -1.10 -6.34
N ALA A 26 -6.23 -2.12 -5.54
CA ALA A 26 -5.36 -3.26 -5.32
C ALA A 26 -5.12 -4.04 -6.63
N ALA A 27 -6.16 -4.26 -7.42
CA ALA A 27 -6.07 -4.91 -8.72
C ALA A 27 -5.23 -4.10 -9.72
N LYS A 28 -5.41 -2.77 -9.77
CA LYS A 28 -4.57 -1.87 -10.58
C LYS A 28 -3.13 -1.85 -10.11
N LEU A 29 -2.88 -1.85 -8.81
CA LEU A 29 -1.53 -1.91 -8.25
C LEU A 29 -0.87 -3.25 -8.56
N ALA A 30 -1.60 -4.36 -8.48
CA ALA A 30 -1.12 -5.69 -8.86
C ALA A 30 -0.78 -5.78 -10.36
N ALA A 31 -1.61 -5.17 -11.22
CA ALA A 31 -1.32 -5.04 -12.65
C ALA A 31 -0.11 -4.12 -12.91
N MET A 32 0.11 -3.10 -12.08
CA MET A 32 1.25 -2.19 -12.19
C MET A 32 2.59 -2.84 -11.80
N VAL A 33 2.57 -3.90 -10.97
CA VAL A 33 3.75 -4.76 -10.70
C VAL A 33 4.25 -5.45 -11.99
N GLU A 34 3.41 -5.57 -13.02
CA GLU A 34 3.83 -6.11 -14.32
C GLU A 34 4.64 -5.09 -15.15
N VAL A 35 4.63 -3.81 -14.80
CA VAL A 35 5.39 -2.74 -15.47
C VAL A 35 6.61 -2.36 -14.61
N PRO A 36 7.80 -2.93 -14.87
CA PRO A 36 8.95 -2.82 -13.95
C PRO A 36 9.37 -1.36 -13.70
N ALA A 37 9.40 -0.53 -14.75
CA ALA A 37 9.84 0.87 -14.65
C ALA A 37 8.90 1.74 -13.78
N ALA A 38 7.59 1.57 -13.94
CA ALA A 38 6.61 2.31 -13.14
C ALA A 38 6.60 1.83 -11.69
N TYR A 39 6.80 0.52 -11.50
CA TYR A 39 6.87 -0.09 -10.19
C TYR A 39 8.12 0.35 -9.41
N VAL A 40 9.31 0.34 -10.04
CA VAL A 40 10.56 0.86 -9.43
C VAL A 40 10.38 2.30 -8.97
N LYS A 41 9.80 3.18 -9.79
CA LYS A 41 9.58 4.58 -9.43
C LYS A 41 8.63 4.73 -8.24
N THR A 42 7.62 3.87 -8.14
CA THR A 42 6.68 3.87 -7.00
C THR A 42 7.38 3.39 -5.72
N LEU A 43 8.17 2.32 -5.82
CA LEU A 43 8.96 1.81 -4.71
C LEU A 43 10.04 2.79 -4.27
N GLU A 44 10.66 3.51 -5.20
CA GLU A 44 11.62 4.59 -4.93
C GLU A 44 10.93 5.74 -4.18
N ALA A 45 9.73 6.14 -4.59
CA ALA A 45 8.95 7.15 -3.86
C ALA A 45 8.57 6.68 -2.44
N LEU A 46 8.21 5.41 -2.27
CA LEU A 46 7.95 4.81 -0.95
C LEU A 46 9.23 4.75 -0.09
N ALA A 47 10.36 4.42 -0.70
CA ALA A 47 11.66 4.38 -0.05
C ALA A 47 12.27 5.78 0.15
N GLY A 48 11.76 6.82 -0.51
CA GLY A 48 12.26 8.20 -0.35
C GLY A 48 12.10 8.76 1.06
N GLY A 49 11.20 8.19 1.86
CA GLY A 49 11.10 8.47 3.30
C GLY A 49 11.99 7.59 4.19
N ALA A 50 12.69 6.61 3.62
CA ALA A 50 13.57 5.72 4.36
C ALA A 50 14.89 6.41 4.73
N ALA A 51 15.44 6.05 5.88
CA ALA A 51 16.76 6.52 6.28
C ALA A 51 17.87 5.85 5.42
N PRO A 52 19.04 6.50 5.27
CA PRO A 52 20.17 5.94 4.53
C PRO A 52 20.70 4.61 5.09
N ASP A 53 20.49 4.33 6.38
CA ASP A 53 20.90 3.07 7.04
C ASP A 53 19.78 2.02 7.06
N SER A 54 18.74 2.20 6.25
CA SER A 54 17.60 1.29 6.19
C SER A 54 17.81 0.17 5.15
N THR A 55 17.29 -1.01 5.46
CA THR A 55 17.15 -2.14 4.53
C THR A 55 15.73 -2.20 3.99
N LEU A 56 15.58 -2.26 2.67
CA LEU A 56 14.31 -2.45 1.99
C LEU A 56 14.05 -3.94 1.80
N LEU A 57 12.97 -4.44 2.36
CA LEU A 57 12.51 -5.82 2.19
C LEU A 57 11.42 -5.84 1.12
N LEU A 58 11.60 -6.67 0.10
CA LEU A 58 10.64 -6.87 -0.98
C LEU A 58 10.15 -8.32 -0.99
N ALA A 59 8.99 -8.56 -1.58
CA ALA A 59 8.59 -9.93 -1.89
C ALA A 59 9.63 -10.58 -2.82
N LYS A 60 9.93 -11.87 -2.62
CA LYS A 60 10.91 -12.61 -3.45
C LYS A 60 10.71 -12.40 -4.96
N ALA A 61 9.46 -12.47 -5.41
CA ALA A 61 9.12 -12.28 -6.82
C ALA A 61 9.32 -10.84 -7.33
N ASP A 62 9.18 -9.84 -6.47
CA ASP A 62 9.39 -8.44 -6.81
C ASP A 62 10.89 -8.12 -6.78
N TYR A 63 11.61 -8.68 -5.82
CA TYR A 63 13.07 -8.59 -5.75
C TYR A 63 13.75 -9.10 -7.02
N GLU A 64 13.30 -10.24 -7.57
CA GLU A 64 13.84 -10.78 -8.82
C GLU A 64 13.62 -9.87 -10.03
N LYS A 65 12.51 -9.12 -10.07
CA LYS A 65 12.15 -8.24 -11.19
C LYS A 65 12.75 -6.85 -11.06
N VAL A 66 12.63 -6.24 -9.88
CA VAL A 66 12.91 -4.82 -9.65
C VAL A 66 13.90 -4.55 -8.51
N GLY A 67 14.27 -5.57 -7.73
CA GLY A 67 15.14 -5.39 -6.55
C GLY A 67 16.51 -4.80 -6.89
N LYS A 68 17.13 -5.23 -8.00
CA LYS A 68 18.41 -4.68 -8.46
C LYS A 68 18.31 -3.23 -8.91
N GLU A 69 17.25 -2.88 -9.63
CA GLU A 69 17.02 -1.50 -10.07
C GLU A 69 16.72 -0.59 -8.89
N LEU A 70 15.90 -1.05 -7.95
CA LEU A 70 15.57 -0.30 -6.74
C LEU A 70 16.79 -0.04 -5.86
N ALA A 71 17.65 -1.05 -5.66
CA ALA A 71 18.89 -0.90 -4.91
C ALA A 71 19.80 0.16 -5.53
N LYS A 72 19.85 0.21 -6.88
CA LYS A 72 20.65 1.20 -7.61
C LYS A 72 20.02 2.60 -7.57
N ALA A 73 18.70 2.70 -7.62
CA ALA A 73 17.98 3.98 -7.58
C ALA A 73 18.04 4.62 -6.19
N THR A 74 17.80 3.83 -5.14
CA THR A 74 17.77 4.31 -3.75
C THR A 74 19.14 4.35 -3.09
N GLY A 75 20.09 3.53 -3.54
CA GLY A 75 21.38 3.34 -2.88
C GLY A 75 21.30 2.55 -1.57
N LEU A 76 20.13 1.99 -1.23
CA LEU A 76 19.88 1.24 0.00
C LEU A 76 20.09 -0.26 -0.20
N ALA A 77 20.32 -0.98 0.90
CA ALA A 77 20.33 -2.44 0.89
C ALA A 77 18.92 -2.95 0.61
N VAL A 78 18.76 -3.83 -0.38
CA VAL A 78 17.47 -4.44 -0.73
C VAL A 78 17.58 -5.94 -0.56
N GLU A 79 16.66 -6.54 0.18
CA GLU A 79 16.64 -7.97 0.46
C GLU A 79 15.28 -8.59 0.13
N PRO A 80 15.25 -9.85 -0.33
CA PRO A 80 14.02 -10.60 -0.47
C PRO A 80 13.52 -11.10 0.90
N ALA A 81 12.24 -10.88 1.20
CA ALA A 81 11.56 -11.39 2.38
C ALA A 81 10.29 -12.15 1.99
N ASP A 82 9.73 -12.90 2.95
CA ASP A 82 8.47 -13.60 2.79
C ASP A 82 7.30 -12.62 2.99
N LEU A 83 7.10 -11.79 1.97
CA LEU A 83 6.10 -10.71 1.94
C LEU A 83 5.11 -10.96 0.81
N PRO A 84 3.85 -10.49 0.96
CA PRO A 84 2.92 -10.43 -0.17
C PRO A 84 3.50 -9.53 -1.27
N ARG A 85 3.20 -9.85 -2.53
CA ARG A 85 3.59 -9.01 -3.67
C ARG A 85 2.97 -7.62 -3.55
N GLY A 86 3.72 -6.59 -3.95
CA GLY A 86 3.25 -5.22 -3.96
C GLY A 86 3.69 -4.41 -2.73
N GLY A 87 4.54 -3.42 -2.99
CA GLY A 87 5.10 -2.51 -1.99
C GLY A 87 6.40 -3.04 -1.37
N LEU A 88 6.78 -2.51 -0.21
CA LEU A 88 8.05 -2.86 0.46
C LEU A 88 7.95 -2.69 1.97
N VAL A 89 8.86 -3.28 2.73
CA VAL A 89 9.02 -2.99 4.17
C VAL A 89 10.38 -2.33 4.38
N VAL A 90 10.40 -1.20 5.10
CA VAL A 90 11.65 -0.51 5.45
C VAL A 90 12.06 -0.95 6.85
N ARG A 91 13.20 -1.61 6.98
CA ARG A 91 13.78 -2.01 8.27
C ARG A 91 14.96 -1.10 8.60
N LYS A 92 14.95 -0.50 9.79
CA LYS A 92 16.07 0.27 10.34
C LYS A 92 16.37 -0.21 11.76
N GLY A 93 17.38 -1.06 11.92
CA GLY A 93 17.69 -1.68 13.20
C GLY A 93 16.51 -2.51 13.72
N GLU A 94 15.93 -2.12 14.86
CA GLU A 94 14.77 -2.78 15.47
C GLU A 94 13.42 -2.24 14.97
N VAL A 95 13.41 -1.18 14.17
CA VAL A 95 12.18 -0.56 13.66
C VAL A 95 11.88 -1.06 12.25
N GLU A 96 10.66 -1.55 12.05
CA GLU A 96 10.15 -1.96 10.73
C GLU A 96 8.91 -1.16 10.37
N ILE A 97 8.95 -0.51 9.21
CA ILE A 97 7.84 0.26 8.65
C ILE A 97 7.29 -0.53 7.47
N ASN A 98 6.06 -1.03 7.62
CA ASN A 98 5.39 -1.80 6.59
C ASN A 98 4.73 -0.88 5.57
N LEU A 99 5.36 -0.70 4.41
CA LEU A 99 4.84 0.05 3.25
C LEU A 99 4.36 -0.90 2.14
N THR A 100 3.90 -2.11 2.50
CA THR A 100 3.24 -3.00 1.53
C THR A 100 1.92 -2.38 1.09
N PHE A 101 1.49 -2.66 -0.13
CA PHE A 101 0.21 -2.13 -0.62
C PHE A 101 -0.96 -2.55 0.26
N ALA A 102 -0.93 -3.77 0.80
CA ALA A 102 -1.94 -4.22 1.76
C ALA A 102 -1.95 -3.37 3.05
N ALA A 103 -0.77 -3.07 3.61
CA ALA A 103 -0.66 -2.23 4.80
C ALA A 103 -1.08 -0.77 4.54
N LEU A 104 -0.64 -0.20 3.41
CA LEU A 104 -1.03 1.14 3.00
C LEU A 104 -2.54 1.23 2.75
N LEU A 105 -3.12 0.27 2.02
CA LEU A 105 -4.57 0.23 1.79
C LEU A 105 -5.34 0.11 3.10
N ARG A 106 -4.83 -0.63 4.08
CA ARG A 106 -5.44 -0.70 5.41
C ARG A 106 -5.36 0.63 6.15
N GLN A 107 -4.19 1.27 6.16
CA GLN A 107 -4.01 2.59 6.78
C GLN A 107 -4.91 3.64 6.12
N TYR A 108 -4.92 3.69 4.79
CA TYR A 108 -5.80 4.57 4.01
C TYR A 108 -7.26 4.25 4.24
N ARG A 109 -7.66 2.99 4.46
CA ARG A 109 -9.05 2.64 4.80
C ARG A 109 -9.44 3.25 6.14
N GLU A 110 -8.57 3.20 7.14
CA GLU A 110 -8.82 3.80 8.47
C GLU A 110 -8.87 5.34 8.40
N GLU A 111 -8.01 5.99 7.60
CA GLU A 111 -8.04 7.46 7.40
C GLU A 111 -9.23 7.92 6.51
N LEU A 112 -9.50 7.22 5.41
CA LEU A 112 -10.59 7.56 4.48
C LEU A 112 -11.96 7.28 5.08
N GLU A 113 -12.12 6.39 6.06
CA GLU A 113 -13.42 6.24 6.73
C GLU A 113 -13.83 7.56 7.41
N HIS A 114 -12.86 8.35 7.88
CA HIS A 114 -13.10 9.67 8.44
C HIS A 114 -13.39 10.73 7.37
N ASP A 115 -12.58 10.79 6.31
CA ASP A 115 -12.72 11.79 5.23
C ASP A 115 -13.93 11.52 4.32
N VAL A 116 -14.22 10.26 4.01
CA VAL A 116 -15.40 9.86 3.21
C VAL A 116 -16.68 10.08 4.00
N ALA A 117 -16.67 9.85 5.32
CA ALA A 117 -17.78 10.23 6.18
C ALA A 117 -18.00 11.75 6.18
N ALA A 118 -16.93 12.55 6.22
CA ALA A 118 -17.01 14.01 6.13
C ALA A 118 -17.51 14.50 4.76
N ALA A 119 -17.06 13.89 3.66
CA ALA A 119 -17.45 14.29 2.30
C ALA A 119 -18.89 13.89 1.92
N LEU A 120 -19.44 12.81 2.48
CA LEU A 120 -20.78 12.29 2.15
C LEU A 120 -21.89 12.68 3.13
N PHE A 121 -21.56 13.29 4.27
CA PHE A 121 -22.54 13.68 5.29
C PHE A 121 -22.46 15.16 5.69
N ASN A 122 -21.70 15.98 4.96
CA ASN A 122 -21.76 17.44 5.02
C ASN A 122 -22.65 17.98 3.90
#